data_AF-A0A958QU98-F1
#
_entry.id   AF-A0A958QU98-F1
#
_cell.length_a   1.000
_cell.length_b   1.000
_cell.length_c   1.000
_cell.angle_alpha   90.00
_cell.angle_beta   90.00
_cell.angle_gamma   90.00
#
_symmetry.space_group_name_H-M   'P 1'
#
loop_
_entity.id
_entity.type
_entity.pdbx_description
1 polymer ?
#
loop_
_entity_poly.entity_id
_entity_poly.type
_entity_poly.pdbx_seq_one_letter_code
_entity_poly.pdbx_strand_id
1 'polypeptide(L)'
;MYEAFVQYFKIPSNDKLEDIDCNNCLMAQKGIYLPHLKCCTFHPYIPNYAVGAILKEKGEGANLIIEKLCKREFVLPLGVIPSWNYRIEHEFTSTTQYGRVDQLLCPFFNINEKTCHIWKYRSSSCRSYYCESKWGKKGLEYWEKYLDAFYFMEMALAQDFMLEQGFDWIEIEEQLDTLKEGVNTLQEGRRVLTEELHEKYWQHLLGHELEFFDFCYSNFKNFNRHDFTKVLGVQGLAFFAELGSWGPS
;
A
#
# COMPACT_ATOMS: atom_id res chain seq x y z
N MET A 1 -0.88 12.32 -4.08
CA MET A 1 0.21 11.43 -4.50
C MET A 1 0.04 11.02 -5.95
N TYR A 2 -1.07 10.36 -6.32
CA TYR A 2 -1.29 9.86 -7.68
C TYR A 2 -1.96 10.83 -8.66
N GLU A 3 -2.33 12.04 -8.24
CA GLU A 3 -3.04 12.99 -9.10
C GLU A 3 -2.21 13.42 -10.32
N ALA A 4 -0.90 13.64 -10.13
CA ALA A 4 0.00 13.91 -11.25
C ALA A 4 0.01 12.76 -12.27
N PHE A 5 -0.01 11.51 -11.81
CA PHE A 5 -0.07 10.32 -12.68
C PHE A 5 -1.39 10.20 -13.43
N VAL A 6 -2.50 10.35 -12.71
CA VAL A 6 -3.85 10.34 -13.31
C VAL A 6 -3.95 11.37 -14.42
N GLN A 7 -3.39 12.56 -14.20
CA GLN A 7 -3.33 13.61 -15.21
C GLN A 7 -2.40 13.25 -16.38
N TYR A 8 -1.19 12.74 -16.11
CA TYR A 8 -0.21 12.39 -17.14
C TYR A 8 -0.69 11.29 -18.09
N PHE A 9 -1.36 10.27 -17.55
CA PHE A 9 -1.85 9.12 -18.31
C PHE A 9 -3.32 9.23 -18.72
N LYS A 10 -3.96 10.38 -18.44
CA LYS A 10 -5.37 10.65 -18.76
C LYS A 10 -6.32 9.57 -18.24
N ILE A 11 -6.07 9.10 -17.03
CA ILE A 11 -6.82 8.02 -16.41
C ILE A 11 -8.22 8.56 -16.02
N PRO A 12 -9.33 7.90 -16.43
CA PRO A 12 -10.67 8.36 -16.05
C PRO A 12 -10.87 8.32 -14.53
N SER A 13 -11.45 9.37 -13.94
CA SER A 13 -11.65 9.44 -12.48
C SER A 13 -13.11 9.28 -12.02
N ASN A 14 -14.06 9.12 -12.96
CA ASN A 14 -15.48 9.42 -12.70
C ASN A 14 -16.43 8.20 -12.62
N ASP A 15 -15.93 7.00 -12.32
CA ASP A 15 -16.79 5.80 -12.14
C ASP A 15 -17.32 5.61 -10.71
N LYS A 16 -16.99 6.51 -9.77
CA LYS A 16 -17.42 6.34 -8.38
C LYS A 16 -18.93 6.52 -8.26
N LEU A 17 -19.59 5.62 -7.51
CA LEU A 17 -20.94 5.86 -7.00
C LEU A 17 -20.90 7.13 -6.15
N GLU A 18 -21.75 8.10 -6.49
CA GLU A 18 -21.88 9.33 -5.72
C GLU A 18 -22.32 8.97 -4.29
N ASP A 19 -21.77 9.68 -3.32
CA ASP A 19 -22.06 9.52 -1.89
C ASP A 19 -21.66 8.17 -1.24
N ILE A 20 -20.94 7.28 -1.94
CA ILE A 20 -20.35 6.07 -1.33
C ILE A 20 -18.88 6.32 -1.03
N ASP A 21 -18.56 6.49 0.24
CA ASP A 21 -17.20 6.63 0.75
C ASP A 21 -17.01 5.81 2.03
N CYS A 22 -15.87 6.02 2.70
CA CYS A 22 -15.63 5.32 3.96
C CYS A 22 -16.57 5.77 5.09
N ASN A 23 -17.11 6.98 5.08
CA ASN A 23 -18.11 7.43 6.05
C ASN A 23 -19.49 6.83 5.76
N ASN A 24 -19.79 6.56 4.49
CA ASN A 24 -21.04 6.00 4.00
C ASN A 24 -20.83 4.61 3.36
N CYS A 25 -20.20 3.70 4.10
CA CYS A 25 -19.81 2.38 3.59
C CYS A 25 -21.03 1.51 3.24
N LEU A 26 -21.23 1.25 1.94
CA LEU A 26 -22.34 0.44 1.43
C LEU A 26 -22.39 -0.97 2.04
N MET A 27 -21.23 -1.61 2.19
CA MET A 27 -21.17 -2.98 2.74
C MET A 27 -21.56 -3.05 4.21
N ALA A 28 -21.31 -1.99 4.97
CA ALA A 28 -21.80 -1.86 6.34
C ALA A 28 -23.31 -1.64 6.38
N GLN A 29 -23.85 -0.79 5.49
CA GLN A 29 -25.31 -0.59 5.37
C GLN A 29 -26.05 -1.88 5.01
N LYS A 30 -25.45 -2.72 4.16
CA LYS A 30 -25.98 -4.04 3.78
C LYS A 30 -25.80 -5.12 4.85
N GLY A 31 -25.17 -4.80 5.99
CA GLY A 31 -24.90 -5.76 7.07
C GLY A 31 -23.83 -6.82 6.74
N ILE A 32 -23.11 -6.64 5.62
CA ILE A 32 -22.03 -7.56 5.20
C ILE A 32 -20.79 -7.30 6.05
N TYR A 33 -20.42 -6.03 6.26
CA TYR A 33 -19.36 -5.63 7.18
C TYR A 33 -19.95 -5.09 8.50
N LEU A 34 -19.17 -5.21 9.57
CA LEU A 34 -19.51 -4.54 10.82
C LEU A 34 -19.30 -3.02 10.67
N PRO A 35 -20.26 -2.17 11.11
CA PRO A 35 -20.20 -0.72 10.88
C PRO A 35 -18.95 -0.02 11.44
N HIS A 36 -18.35 -0.57 12.50
CA HIS A 36 -17.12 -0.05 13.10
C HIS A 36 -15.84 -0.57 12.43
N LEU A 37 -15.91 -1.61 11.59
CA LEU A 37 -14.75 -2.18 10.89
C LEU A 37 -14.69 -1.80 9.41
N LYS A 38 -15.83 -1.83 8.71
CA LYS A 38 -15.92 -1.56 7.25
C LYS A 38 -14.95 -2.48 6.48
N CYS A 39 -14.38 -2.00 5.37
CA CYS A 39 -13.30 -2.69 4.66
C CYS A 39 -11.92 -2.54 5.33
N CYS A 40 -11.83 -1.93 6.53
CA CYS A 40 -10.57 -1.65 7.21
C CYS A 40 -10.05 -2.84 8.03
N THR A 41 -10.47 -4.07 7.68
CA THR A 41 -9.86 -5.32 8.15
C THR A 41 -8.78 -5.83 7.19
N PHE A 42 -8.20 -4.92 6.40
CA PHE A 42 -7.09 -5.17 5.49
C PHE A 42 -5.96 -4.18 5.79
N HIS A 43 -4.77 -4.68 6.08
CA HIS A 43 -3.55 -3.90 6.23
C HIS A 43 -2.81 -3.90 4.90
N PRO A 44 -2.77 -2.78 4.17
CA PRO A 44 -2.05 -2.71 2.91
C PRO A 44 -0.54 -2.61 3.13
N TYR A 45 0.23 -3.04 2.12
CA TYR A 45 1.61 -2.55 1.94
C TYR A 45 1.60 -1.03 1.69
N ILE A 46 2.58 -0.31 2.24
CA ILE A 46 2.80 1.12 2.01
C ILE A 46 4.25 1.32 1.52
N PRO A 47 4.48 1.83 0.31
CA PRO A 47 5.84 1.96 -0.24
C PRO A 47 6.66 3.03 0.47
N ASN A 48 7.99 2.88 0.47
CA ASN A 48 8.94 3.75 1.17
C ASN A 48 8.74 5.26 0.95
N TYR A 49 8.46 5.71 -0.27
CA TYR A 49 8.20 7.13 -0.55
C TYR A 49 6.86 7.61 0.03
N ALA A 50 5.87 6.73 0.16
CA ALA A 50 4.60 7.04 0.82
C ALA A 50 4.77 7.06 2.34
N VAL A 51 5.61 6.18 2.89
CA VAL A 51 6.05 6.24 4.29
C VAL A 51 6.71 7.59 4.58
N GLY A 52 7.66 8.03 3.75
CA GLY A 52 8.28 9.35 3.90
C GLY A 52 7.26 10.50 3.85
N ALA A 53 6.26 10.41 2.97
CA ALA A 53 5.18 11.40 2.90
C ALA A 53 4.35 11.44 4.19
N ILE A 54 4.02 10.28 4.77
CA ILE A 54 3.29 10.15 6.04
C ILE A 54 4.11 10.75 7.18
N LEU A 55 5.40 10.40 7.27
CA LEU A 55 6.32 10.91 8.29
C LEU A 55 6.43 12.45 8.24
N LYS A 56 6.41 13.03 7.04
CA LYS A 56 6.49 14.49 6.85
C LYS A 56 5.27 15.24 7.41
N GLU A 57 4.10 14.61 7.45
CA GLU A 57 2.88 15.24 7.99
C GLU A 57 2.86 15.31 9.52
N LYS A 58 3.69 14.51 10.22
CA LYS A 58 3.82 14.53 11.70
C LYS A 58 2.51 14.31 12.46
N GLY A 59 1.54 13.61 11.87
CA GLY A 59 0.28 13.22 12.52
C GLY A 59 0.32 11.83 13.14
N GLU A 60 -0.84 11.31 13.58
CA GLU A 60 -0.95 9.97 14.18
C GLU A 60 -0.43 8.84 13.27
N GLY A 61 -0.58 8.97 11.95
CA GLY A 61 0.00 8.01 11.00
C GLY A 61 1.53 7.96 11.09
N ALA A 62 2.20 9.10 11.29
CA ALA A 62 3.64 9.16 11.47
C ALA A 62 4.07 8.54 12.81
N ASN A 63 3.35 8.84 13.89
CA ASN A 63 3.61 8.28 15.21
C ASN A 63 3.53 6.74 15.19
N LEU A 64 2.50 6.20 14.53
CA LEU A 64 2.35 4.75 14.37
C LEU A 64 3.50 4.13 13.57
N ILE A 65 3.95 4.75 12.48
CA ILE A 65 5.09 4.22 11.70
C ILE A 65 6.36 4.21 12.54
N ILE A 66 6.63 5.28 13.28
CA ILE A 66 7.81 5.38 14.17
C ILE A 66 7.73 4.31 15.26
N GLU A 67 6.57 4.14 15.89
CA GLU A 67 6.36 3.09 16.90
C GLU A 67 6.62 1.70 16.32
N LYS A 68 6.08 1.40 15.13
CA LYS A 68 6.31 0.14 14.43
C LYS A 68 7.78 -0.06 14.10
N LEU A 69 8.47 0.98 13.64
CA LEU A 69 9.90 0.94 13.35
C LEU A 69 10.71 0.60 14.62
N CYS A 70 10.48 1.32 15.73
CA CYS A 70 11.15 1.05 17.01
C CYS A 70 10.90 -0.37 17.53
N LYS A 71 9.71 -0.93 17.29
CA LYS A 71 9.36 -2.30 17.67
C LYS A 71 9.80 -3.36 16.66
N ARG A 72 10.40 -2.97 15.53
CA ARG A 72 10.73 -3.84 14.39
C ARG A 72 9.51 -4.57 13.83
N GLU A 73 8.34 -3.93 13.87
CA GLU A 73 7.09 -4.44 13.30
C GLU A 73 7.02 -4.18 11.79
N PHE A 74 7.95 -4.80 11.05
CA PHE A 74 7.88 -4.89 9.58
C PHE A 74 7.85 -3.53 8.86
N VAL A 75 8.65 -2.60 9.38
CA VAL A 75 9.06 -1.39 8.66
C VAL A 75 10.44 -1.67 8.06
N LEU A 76 10.47 -1.81 6.74
CA LEU A 76 11.64 -2.19 5.94
C LEU A 76 12.02 -1.07 4.96
N PRO A 77 13.21 -1.11 4.34
CA PRO A 77 13.56 -0.21 3.23
C PRO A 77 12.55 -0.24 2.07
N LEU A 78 11.90 -1.39 1.82
CA LEU A 78 10.83 -1.46 0.82
C LEU A 78 9.60 -0.63 1.23
N GLY A 79 9.32 -0.52 2.53
CA GLY A 79 8.20 0.21 3.10
C GLY A 79 7.60 -0.44 4.35
N VAL A 80 6.35 -0.12 4.66
CA VAL A 80 5.60 -0.80 5.74
C VAL A 80 4.87 -1.99 5.14
N ILE A 81 5.14 -3.18 5.67
CA ILE A 81 4.45 -4.41 5.26
C ILE A 81 3.63 -4.99 6.43
N PRO A 82 2.53 -5.71 6.16
CA PRO A 82 1.85 -6.47 7.19
C PRO A 82 2.77 -7.52 7.80
N SER A 83 2.66 -7.74 9.11
CA SER A 83 3.44 -8.78 9.77
C SER A 83 3.05 -10.18 9.24
N TRP A 84 3.93 -11.17 9.36
CA TRP A 84 3.58 -12.54 8.98
C TRP A 84 2.35 -13.04 9.74
N ASN A 85 2.26 -12.75 11.04
CA ASN A 85 1.09 -13.13 11.83
C ASN A 85 -0.21 -12.56 11.24
N TYR A 86 -0.23 -11.26 10.91
CA TYR A 86 -1.39 -10.64 10.26
C TYR A 86 -1.76 -11.33 8.95
N ARG A 87 -0.76 -11.65 8.11
CA ARG A 87 -0.99 -12.31 6.81
C ARG A 87 -1.54 -13.70 6.95
N ILE A 88 -1.03 -14.48 7.92
CA ILE A 88 -1.56 -15.79 8.30
C ILE A 88 -3.02 -15.66 8.70
N GLU A 89 -3.30 -14.80 9.69
CA GLU A 89 -4.66 -14.59 10.18
C GLU A 89 -5.60 -14.15 9.03
N HIS A 90 -5.15 -13.27 8.15
CA HIS A 90 -5.92 -12.79 7.00
C HIS A 90 -6.13 -13.87 5.92
N GLU A 91 -5.12 -14.70 5.62
CA GLU A 91 -5.23 -15.79 4.62
C GLU A 91 -6.19 -16.89 5.06
N PHE A 92 -6.17 -17.26 6.36
CA PHE A 92 -7.08 -18.26 6.92
C PHE A 92 -8.48 -17.71 7.24
N THR A 93 -8.68 -16.40 7.12
CA THR A 93 -9.99 -15.78 7.29
C THR A 93 -10.82 -15.97 6.02
N SER A 94 -12.00 -16.57 6.15
CA SER A 94 -12.87 -16.78 5.00
C SER A 94 -13.32 -15.43 4.40
N THR A 95 -13.64 -15.43 3.11
CA THR A 95 -14.20 -14.24 2.44
C THR A 95 -15.48 -13.72 3.13
N THR A 96 -16.21 -14.59 3.82
CA THR A 96 -17.39 -14.26 4.62
C THR A 96 -17.09 -13.58 5.96
N GLN A 97 -15.85 -13.65 6.44
CA GLN A 97 -15.39 -13.03 7.68
C GLN A 97 -14.69 -11.68 7.44
N TYR A 98 -14.31 -11.37 6.20
CA TYR A 98 -13.75 -10.06 5.84
C TYR A 98 -14.70 -8.93 6.23
N GLY A 99 -14.16 -7.88 6.87
CA GLY A 99 -14.92 -6.76 7.42
C GLY A 99 -15.73 -7.10 8.69
N ARG A 100 -15.50 -8.26 9.32
CA ARG A 100 -16.26 -8.72 10.49
C ARG A 100 -15.40 -9.20 11.67
N VAL A 101 -14.08 -9.19 11.53
CA VAL A 101 -13.12 -9.70 12.51
C VAL A 101 -12.28 -8.55 13.03
N ASP A 102 -12.48 -8.17 14.30
CA ASP A 102 -11.78 -7.04 14.94
C ASP A 102 -10.26 -7.28 15.00
N GLN A 103 -9.80 -8.53 15.08
CA GLN A 103 -8.39 -8.90 15.13
C GLN A 103 -7.62 -8.49 13.87
N LEU A 104 -8.31 -8.39 12.73
CA LEU A 104 -7.70 -8.00 11.45
C LEU A 104 -7.75 -6.49 11.19
N LEU A 105 -8.17 -5.69 12.17
CA LEU A 105 -8.26 -4.25 12.02
C LEU A 105 -6.91 -3.66 11.60
N CYS A 106 -6.92 -2.89 10.51
CA CYS A 106 -5.77 -2.20 10.00
C CYS A 106 -5.22 -1.24 11.09
N PRO A 107 -3.91 -1.26 11.38
CA PRO A 107 -3.33 -0.44 12.45
C PRO A 107 -3.49 1.07 12.20
N PHE A 108 -3.71 1.48 10.96
CA PHE A 108 -3.91 2.89 10.60
C PHE A 108 -5.38 3.34 10.64
N PHE A 109 -6.31 2.46 11.01
CA PHE A 109 -7.72 2.79 11.15
C PHE A 109 -8.06 3.14 12.61
N ASN A 110 -8.61 4.32 12.83
CA ASN A 110 -9.10 4.76 14.12
C ASN A 110 -10.56 4.31 14.28
N ILE A 111 -10.81 3.32 15.12
CA ILE A 111 -12.16 2.79 15.36
C ILE A 111 -13.11 3.82 15.99
N ASN A 112 -12.60 4.71 16.85
CA ASN A 112 -13.40 5.69 17.59
C ASN A 112 -13.88 6.81 16.67
N GLU A 113 -12.97 7.36 15.86
CA GLU A 113 -13.26 8.42 14.90
C GLU A 113 -13.80 7.88 13.58
N LYS A 114 -13.64 6.58 13.33
CA LYS A 114 -13.96 5.88 12.08
C LYS A 114 -13.20 6.44 10.87
N THR A 115 -12.01 6.98 11.10
CA THR A 115 -11.12 7.63 10.14
C THR A 115 -9.86 6.79 9.89
N CYS A 116 -9.15 7.06 8.79
CA CYS A 116 -7.85 6.45 8.50
C CYS A 116 -6.76 7.49 8.67
N HIS A 117 -5.79 7.24 9.57
CA HIS A 117 -4.70 8.17 9.87
C HIS A 117 -3.75 8.40 8.68
N ILE A 118 -3.78 7.53 7.66
CA ILE A 118 -2.97 7.65 6.44
C ILE A 118 -3.82 7.87 5.18
N TRP A 119 -5.07 8.34 5.31
CA TRP A 119 -6.06 8.41 4.22
C TRP A 119 -5.50 8.94 2.89
N LYS A 120 -4.72 10.03 2.94
CA LYS A 120 -4.12 10.73 1.79
C LYS A 120 -2.99 9.94 1.11
N TYR A 121 -2.36 9.01 1.82
CA TYR A 121 -1.18 8.23 1.41
C TYR A 121 -1.43 6.73 1.38
N ARG A 122 -2.69 6.30 1.47
CA ARG A 122 -3.08 4.90 1.26
C ARG A 122 -2.50 4.36 -0.04
N SER A 123 -2.18 3.08 -0.06
CA SER A 123 -1.71 2.40 -1.26
C SER A 123 -2.79 2.24 -2.32
N SER A 124 -2.38 1.76 -3.48
CA SER A 124 -3.22 1.33 -4.59
C SER A 124 -4.40 0.47 -4.11
N SER A 125 -4.14 -0.58 -3.32
CA SER A 125 -5.16 -1.52 -2.82
C SER A 125 -6.34 -0.82 -2.14
N CYS A 126 -6.09 0.11 -1.23
CA CYS A 126 -7.16 0.81 -0.52
C CYS A 126 -7.79 1.95 -1.34
N ARG A 127 -7.10 2.47 -2.37
CA ARG A 127 -7.63 3.53 -3.25
C ARG A 127 -8.49 3.01 -4.39
N SER A 128 -8.15 1.81 -4.88
CA SER A 128 -8.85 1.13 -5.98
C SER A 128 -9.95 0.20 -5.49
N TYR A 129 -10.09 0.00 -4.18
CA TYR A 129 -11.15 -0.86 -3.64
C TYR A 129 -12.52 -0.19 -3.72
N TYR A 130 -13.38 -0.69 -4.61
CA TYR A 130 -14.79 -0.32 -4.72
C TYR A 130 -15.67 -1.56 -4.61
N CYS A 131 -16.66 -1.51 -3.72
CA CYS A 131 -17.59 -2.63 -3.54
C CYS A 131 -18.59 -2.73 -4.69
N GLU A 132 -18.95 -1.60 -5.31
CA GLU A 132 -19.85 -1.47 -6.44
C GLU A 132 -19.41 -0.33 -7.34
N SER A 133 -19.81 -0.39 -8.62
CA SER A 133 -19.51 0.61 -9.64
C SER A 133 -20.78 1.00 -10.40
N LYS A 134 -20.86 2.27 -10.85
CA LYS A 134 -21.93 2.76 -11.73
C LYS A 134 -21.94 2.02 -13.08
N TRP A 135 -20.78 1.60 -13.55
CA TRP A 135 -20.62 0.80 -14.77
C TRP A 135 -20.72 -0.72 -14.51
N GLY A 136 -21.15 -1.13 -13.31
CA GLY A 136 -21.30 -2.51 -12.92
C GLY A 136 -19.99 -3.29 -13.04
N LYS A 137 -20.04 -4.48 -13.66
CA LYS A 137 -18.87 -5.36 -13.78
C LYS A 137 -17.70 -4.69 -14.50
N LYS A 138 -17.96 -3.90 -15.56
CA LYS A 138 -16.90 -3.23 -16.32
C LYS A 138 -16.13 -2.23 -15.47
N GLY A 139 -16.82 -1.50 -14.60
CA GLY A 139 -16.13 -0.56 -13.71
C GLY A 139 -15.34 -1.26 -12.62
N LEU A 140 -15.83 -2.39 -12.11
CA LEU A 140 -15.03 -3.24 -11.19
C LEU A 140 -13.76 -3.77 -11.88
N GLU A 141 -13.87 -4.29 -13.11
CA GLU A 141 -12.71 -4.72 -13.92
C GLU A 141 -11.73 -3.56 -14.17
N TYR A 142 -12.24 -2.34 -14.41
CA TYR A 142 -11.42 -1.14 -14.53
C TYR A 142 -10.63 -0.84 -13.25
N TRP A 143 -11.26 -0.93 -12.08
CA TRP A 143 -10.58 -0.68 -10.80
C TRP A 143 -9.58 -1.78 -10.42
N GLU A 144 -9.80 -3.01 -10.87
CA GLU A 144 -8.79 -4.09 -10.79
C GLU A 144 -7.57 -3.76 -11.66
N LYS A 145 -7.77 -3.31 -12.90
CA LYS A 145 -6.65 -2.83 -13.74
C LYS A 145 -5.95 -1.62 -13.14
N TYR A 146 -6.70 -0.73 -12.49
CA TYR A 146 -6.14 0.40 -11.78
C TYR A 146 -5.24 -0.09 -10.65
N LEU A 147 -5.69 -1.08 -9.88
CA LEU A 147 -4.89 -1.71 -8.83
C LEU A 147 -3.57 -2.24 -9.42
N ASP A 148 -3.63 -3.05 -10.47
CA ASP A 148 -2.45 -3.69 -11.07
C ASP A 148 -1.40 -2.66 -11.50
N ALA A 149 -1.82 -1.62 -12.24
CA ALA A 149 -0.89 -0.61 -12.74
C ALA A 149 -0.26 0.23 -11.62
N PHE A 150 -1.05 0.63 -10.63
CA PHE A 150 -0.56 1.44 -9.52
C PHE A 150 0.28 0.60 -8.55
N TYR A 151 -0.05 -0.67 -8.34
CA TYR A 151 0.76 -1.58 -7.55
C TYR A 151 2.13 -1.82 -8.21
N PHE A 152 2.15 -2.05 -9.52
CA PHE A 152 3.39 -2.17 -10.28
C PHE A 152 4.27 -0.92 -10.13
N MET A 153 3.67 0.26 -10.25
CA MET A 153 4.38 1.52 -10.07
C MET A 153 4.88 1.73 -8.63
N GLU A 154 4.05 1.41 -7.62
CA GLU A 154 4.44 1.47 -6.20
C GLU A 154 5.66 0.57 -5.93
N MET A 155 5.69 -0.63 -6.50
CA MET A 155 6.83 -1.56 -6.43
C MET A 155 8.05 -1.01 -7.15
N ALA A 156 7.90 -0.59 -8.41
CA ALA A 156 9.02 -0.13 -9.23
C ALA A 156 9.72 1.08 -8.62
N LEU A 157 8.96 2.06 -8.13
CA LEU A 157 9.52 3.24 -7.47
C LEU A 157 10.20 2.90 -6.15
N ALA A 158 9.59 2.02 -5.34
CA ALA A 158 10.18 1.64 -4.07
C ALA A 158 11.54 0.95 -4.27
N GLN A 159 11.64 0.06 -5.26
CA GLN A 159 12.89 -0.63 -5.62
C GLN A 159 13.93 0.34 -6.20
N ASP A 160 13.53 1.25 -7.09
CA ASP A 160 14.43 2.25 -7.67
C ASP A 160 15.11 3.11 -6.60
N PHE A 161 14.35 3.57 -5.59
CA PHE A 161 14.94 4.32 -4.47
C PHE A 161 15.87 3.49 -3.58
N MET A 162 15.64 2.18 -3.46
CA MET A 162 16.57 1.31 -2.76
C MET A 162 17.89 1.17 -3.55
N LEU A 163 17.83 0.98 -4.87
CA LEU A 163 19.04 0.93 -5.71
C LEU A 163 19.84 2.23 -5.62
N GLU A 164 19.16 3.39 -5.65
CA GLU A 164 19.83 4.69 -5.50
C GLU A 164 20.51 4.87 -4.14
N GLN A 165 20.10 4.12 -3.12
CA GLN A 165 20.68 4.12 -1.78
C GLN A 165 21.67 2.97 -1.55
N GLY A 166 22.04 2.25 -2.61
CA GLY A 166 23.12 1.27 -2.59
C GLY A 166 22.71 -0.15 -2.25
N PHE A 167 21.40 -0.46 -2.19
CA PHE A 167 20.95 -1.85 -2.15
C PHE A 167 21.19 -2.52 -3.50
N ASP A 168 21.56 -3.79 -3.48
CA ASP A 168 21.63 -4.62 -4.67
C ASP A 168 20.30 -5.37 -4.93
N TRP A 169 20.21 -6.01 -6.10
CA TRP A 169 18.99 -6.71 -6.51
C TRP A 169 18.65 -7.93 -5.66
N ILE A 170 19.64 -8.61 -5.10
CA ILE A 170 19.43 -9.78 -4.23
C ILE A 170 18.80 -9.31 -2.93
N GLU A 171 19.29 -8.21 -2.36
CA GLU A 171 18.79 -7.61 -1.13
C GLU A 171 17.35 -7.08 -1.28
N ILE A 172 17.06 -6.48 -2.45
CA ILE A 172 15.71 -6.08 -2.82
C ILE A 172 14.80 -7.31 -2.98
N GLU A 173 15.26 -8.34 -3.68
CA GLU A 173 14.49 -9.56 -3.91
C GLU A 173 14.14 -10.26 -2.59
N GLU A 174 15.07 -10.35 -1.65
CA GLU A 174 14.81 -10.91 -0.31
C GLU A 174 13.72 -10.14 0.45
N GLN A 175 13.65 -8.81 0.31
CA GLN A 175 12.56 -8.02 0.87
C GLN A 175 11.25 -8.21 0.11
N LEU A 176 11.29 -8.35 -1.21
CA LEU A 176 10.10 -8.65 -2.02
C LEU A 176 9.54 -10.03 -1.72
N ASP A 177 10.39 -11.01 -1.41
CA ASP A 177 9.94 -12.34 -1.02
C ASP A 177 9.16 -12.28 0.29
N THR A 178 9.49 -11.35 1.19
CA THR A 178 8.63 -11.09 2.35
C THR A 178 7.20 -10.68 1.95
N LEU A 179 6.97 -10.07 0.78
CA LEU A 179 5.63 -9.75 0.25
C LEU A 179 4.98 -10.92 -0.49
N LYS A 180 5.76 -11.74 -1.21
CA LYS A 180 5.28 -12.82 -2.08
C LYS A 180 5.01 -14.13 -1.35
N GLU A 181 5.76 -14.40 -0.29
CA GLU A 181 5.63 -15.63 0.48
C GLU A 181 4.23 -15.72 1.07
N GLY A 182 3.35 -16.47 0.39
CA GLY A 182 2.21 -17.11 1.01
C GLY A 182 2.71 -17.98 2.16
N VAL A 183 1.88 -18.17 3.18
CA VAL A 183 2.27 -18.78 4.45
C VAL A 183 2.87 -20.17 4.23
N ASN A 184 4.19 -20.24 4.13
CA ASN A 184 4.91 -21.50 4.16
C ASN A 184 6.31 -21.25 4.73
N THR A 185 6.58 -21.98 5.81
CA THR A 185 7.87 -22.27 6.45
C THR A 185 8.35 -21.35 7.61
N LEU A 186 8.40 -21.98 8.79
CA LEU A 186 9.37 -21.82 9.90
C LEU A 186 9.49 -20.46 10.62
N GLN A 187 8.96 -19.35 10.09
CA GLN A 187 8.96 -18.02 10.74
C GLN A 187 7.59 -17.64 11.35
N GLU A 188 6.78 -18.66 11.61
CA GLU A 188 5.35 -18.62 11.94
C GLU A 188 5.03 -17.75 13.17
N GLY A 189 4.00 -16.90 13.04
CA GLY A 189 3.37 -16.16 14.15
C GLY A 189 4.09 -14.90 14.63
N ARG A 190 5.26 -14.55 14.08
CA ARG A 190 6.00 -13.35 14.54
C ARG A 190 5.29 -12.06 14.14
N ARG A 191 5.13 -11.17 15.13
CA ARG A 191 4.64 -9.81 14.94
C ARG A 191 5.76 -8.80 14.68
N VAL A 192 6.99 -9.17 15.05
CA VAL A 192 8.21 -8.36 14.97
C VAL A 192 9.33 -9.15 14.30
N LEU A 193 10.23 -8.46 13.62
CA LEU A 193 11.47 -9.03 13.10
C LEU A 193 12.43 -9.35 14.25
N THR A 194 13.26 -10.37 14.06
CA THR A 194 14.45 -10.54 14.92
C THR A 194 15.42 -9.40 14.68
N GLU A 195 16.30 -9.17 15.63
CA GLU A 195 17.39 -8.19 15.50
C GLU A 195 18.26 -8.52 14.27
N GLU A 196 18.67 -9.78 14.11
CA GLU A 196 19.41 -10.25 12.93
C GLU A 196 18.71 -9.93 11.60
N LEU A 197 17.40 -10.16 11.47
CA LEU A 197 16.67 -9.84 10.24
C LEU A 197 16.54 -8.34 10.04
N HIS A 198 16.36 -7.58 11.11
CA HIS A 198 16.27 -6.13 11.04
C HIS A 198 17.59 -5.51 10.59
N GLU A 199 18.72 -5.93 11.18
CA GLU A 199 20.06 -5.54 10.75
C GLU A 199 20.34 -5.99 9.31
N LYS A 200 19.94 -7.21 8.94
CA LYS A 200 20.08 -7.73 7.57
C LYS A 200 19.32 -6.89 6.54
N TYR A 201 18.09 -6.46 6.84
CA TYR A 201 17.30 -5.68 5.88
C TYR A 201 17.73 -4.23 5.80
N TRP A 202 18.14 -3.61 6.91
CA TRP A 202 18.53 -2.19 6.94
C TRP A 202 20.00 -1.95 6.62
N GLN A 203 20.87 -2.93 6.85
CA GLN A 203 22.29 -2.91 6.46
C GLN A 203 23.02 -1.61 6.83
N HIS A 204 23.67 -0.96 5.86
CA HIS A 204 24.39 0.30 6.03
C HIS A 204 23.48 1.49 6.36
N LEU A 205 22.15 1.34 6.25
CA LEU A 205 21.16 2.33 6.65
C LEU A 205 20.56 2.06 8.03
N LEU A 206 21.04 1.06 8.77
CA LEU A 206 20.63 0.84 10.15
C LEU A 206 20.95 2.09 11.00
N GLY A 207 19.95 2.58 11.73
CA GLY A 207 20.01 3.85 12.47
C GLY A 207 19.81 5.11 11.62
N HIS A 208 19.62 4.97 10.31
CA HIS A 208 19.33 6.04 9.35
C HIS A 208 18.00 5.82 8.61
N GLU A 209 17.08 5.08 9.23
CA GLU A 209 15.85 4.61 8.59
C GLU A 209 14.91 5.78 8.24
N LEU A 210 14.86 6.79 9.09
CA LEU A 210 14.00 7.97 8.87
C LEU A 210 14.56 8.87 7.76
N GLU A 211 15.88 9.02 7.70
CA GLU A 211 16.57 9.75 6.64
C GLU A 211 16.35 9.08 5.28
N PHE A 212 16.40 7.75 5.23
CA PHE A 212 16.08 6.99 4.02
C PHE A 212 14.65 7.28 3.52
N PHE A 213 13.65 7.25 4.40
CA PHE A 213 12.28 7.56 3.98
C PHE A 213 12.09 9.03 3.55
N ASP A 214 12.75 10.00 4.18
CA ASP A 214 12.74 11.40 3.73
C ASP A 214 13.41 11.56 2.36
N PHE A 215 14.49 10.80 2.08
CA PHE A 215 15.11 10.70 0.76
C PHE A 215 14.11 10.19 -0.30
N CYS A 216 13.46 9.04 -0.06
CA CYS A 216 12.49 8.47 -1.00
C CYS A 216 11.36 9.46 -1.33
N TYR A 217 10.80 10.12 -0.31
CA TYR A 217 9.72 11.08 -0.53
C TYR A 217 10.19 12.34 -1.25
N SER A 218 11.38 12.86 -0.91
CA SER A 218 11.94 14.05 -1.53
C SER A 218 12.22 13.83 -3.01
N ASN A 219 12.75 12.67 -3.39
CA ASN A 219 12.94 12.31 -4.80
C ASN A 219 11.60 12.14 -5.49
N PHE A 220 10.68 11.34 -4.94
CA PHE A 220 9.36 11.13 -5.53
C PHE A 220 8.62 12.45 -5.83
N LYS A 221 8.70 13.45 -4.95
CA LYS A 221 8.06 14.76 -5.15
C LYS A 221 8.58 15.50 -6.38
N ASN A 222 9.82 15.25 -6.79
CA ASN A 222 10.48 15.89 -7.91
C ASN A 222 10.42 15.09 -9.21
N PHE A 223 9.83 13.88 -9.20
CA PHE A 223 9.72 13.06 -10.41
C PHE A 223 8.88 13.75 -11.47
N ASN A 224 9.42 13.77 -12.68
CA ASN A 224 8.72 14.19 -13.87
C ASN A 224 8.36 12.98 -14.74
N ARG A 225 7.68 13.23 -15.87
CA ARG A 225 7.24 12.18 -16.80
C ARG A 225 8.38 11.30 -17.33
N HIS A 226 9.56 11.89 -17.59
CA HIS A 226 10.71 11.15 -18.08
C HIS A 226 11.23 10.17 -17.03
N ASP A 227 11.33 10.60 -15.77
CA ASP A 227 11.78 9.74 -14.66
C ASP A 227 10.84 8.56 -14.48
N PHE A 228 9.52 8.80 -14.51
CA PHE A 228 8.54 7.71 -14.47
C PHE A 228 8.65 6.75 -15.64
N THR A 229 8.86 7.26 -16.85
CA THR A 229 9.03 6.42 -18.05
C THR A 229 10.25 5.51 -17.92
N LYS A 230 11.34 6.03 -17.35
CA LYS A 230 12.57 5.28 -17.09
C LYS A 230 12.35 4.18 -16.05
N VAL A 231 11.74 4.49 -14.90
CA VAL A 231 11.52 3.53 -13.81
C VAL A 231 10.50 2.45 -14.19
N LEU A 232 9.41 2.83 -14.84
CA LEU A 232 8.33 1.89 -15.20
C LEU A 232 8.73 0.95 -16.35
N GLY A 233 9.66 1.38 -17.22
CA GLY A 233 10.05 0.64 -18.41
C GLY A 233 8.87 0.36 -19.35
N VAL A 234 9.11 -0.51 -20.34
CA VAL A 234 8.09 -0.83 -21.37
C VAL A 234 6.87 -1.52 -20.78
N GLN A 235 7.06 -2.41 -19.80
CA GLN A 235 5.99 -3.16 -19.17
C GLN A 235 5.06 -2.26 -18.35
N GLY A 236 5.60 -1.38 -17.51
CA GLY A 236 4.79 -0.43 -16.74
C GLY A 236 4.01 0.52 -17.64
N LEU A 237 4.65 1.03 -18.70
CA LEU A 237 3.97 1.89 -19.68
C LEU A 237 2.80 1.18 -20.38
N ALA A 238 2.89 -0.13 -20.61
CA ALA A 238 1.80 -0.91 -21.20
C ALA A 238 0.58 -0.96 -20.27
N PHE A 239 0.77 -1.17 -18.96
CA PHE A 239 -0.33 -1.13 -17.98
C PHE A 239 -1.06 0.22 -17.99
N PHE A 240 -0.31 1.33 -17.99
CA PHE A 240 -0.93 2.66 -18.02
C PHE A 240 -1.57 3.00 -19.36
N ALA A 241 -1.02 2.52 -20.48
CA ALA A 241 -1.63 2.66 -21.80
C ALA A 241 -2.95 1.90 -21.91
N GLU A 242 -3.01 0.66 -21.38
CA GLU A 242 -4.25 -0.10 -21.26
C GLU A 242 -5.27 0.71 -20.45
N LEU A 243 -4.91 1.18 -19.25
CA LEU A 243 -5.81 2.00 -18.43
C LEU A 243 -6.31 3.29 -19.09
N GLY A 244 -5.46 4.00 -19.83
CA GLY A 244 -5.87 5.21 -20.55
C GLY A 244 -6.81 4.94 -21.72
N SER A 245 -6.88 3.70 -22.21
CA SER A 245 -7.81 3.27 -23.27
C SER A 245 -9.19 2.89 -22.73
N TRP A 246 -9.31 2.66 -21.42
CA TRP A 246 -10.60 2.50 -20.76
C TRP A 246 -11.25 3.88 -20.64
N GLY A 247 -12.33 4.11 -21.38
CA GLY A 247 -13.17 5.29 -21.26
C GLY A 247 -14.60 4.91 -21.66
N PRO A 248 -15.63 5.61 -21.14
CA PRO A 248 -16.99 5.38 -21.62
C PRO A 248 -17.04 5.75 -23.11
N SER A 249 -17.38 4.75 -23.93
CA SER A 249 -17.94 4.96 -25.28
C SER A 249 -19.32 5.58 -25.18
#